data_AF-A0A950Z223-F1
#
_entry.id   AF-A0A950Z223-F1
#
_cell.length_a   1.000
_cell.length_b   1.000
_cell.length_c   1.000
_cell.angle_alpha   90.00
_cell.angle_beta   90.00
_cell.angle_gamma   90.00
#
_symmetry.space_group_name_H-M   'P 1'
#
loop_
_entity.id
_entity.type
_entity.pdbx_description
1 polymer ?
#
loop_
_entity_poly.entity_id
_entity_poly.type
_entity_poly.pdbx_seq_one_letter_code
_entity_poly.pdbx_strand_id
1 'polypeptide(L)'
;MLSGHGAPELDADIYVAMNMYWDALPFRLPKRGHGGAWTVEINTSMPSPDDIFDPGQGPAVSGDEVIAGPRSIIVLTANTHS
;
A
#
# COMPACT_ATOMS: atom_id res chain seq x y z
N MET A 1 7.74 -29.54 -14.85
CA MET A 1 7.41 -28.85 -13.59
C MET A 1 8.48 -27.78 -13.39
N LEU A 2 8.24 -26.55 -13.83
CA LEU A 2 9.16 -25.44 -13.53
C LEU A 2 8.90 -25.03 -12.08
N SER A 3 9.86 -25.27 -11.20
CA SER A 3 9.85 -24.77 -9.83
C SER A 3 10.01 -23.25 -9.86
N GLY A 4 9.04 -22.53 -9.29
CA GLY A 4 9.08 -21.08 -9.12
C GLY A 4 10.15 -20.68 -8.11
N HIS A 5 11.38 -20.50 -8.58
CA HIS A 5 12.44 -19.87 -7.83
C HIS A 5 12.33 -18.35 -8.07
N GLY A 6 11.65 -17.63 -7.18
CA GLY A 6 11.57 -16.17 -7.29
C GLY A 6 10.38 -15.44 -6.66
N ALA A 7 9.52 -16.08 -5.86
CA ALA A 7 8.60 -15.29 -5.04
C ALA A 7 9.39 -14.73 -3.85
N PRO A 8 9.62 -13.40 -3.74
CA PRO A 8 10.21 -12.83 -2.54
C PRO A 8 9.35 -13.22 -1.32
N GLU A 9 9.98 -13.47 -0.18
CA GLU A 9 9.33 -13.92 1.05
C GLU A 9 8.08 -13.06 1.36
N LEU A 10 6.94 -13.74 1.52
CA LEU A 10 5.60 -13.18 1.73
C LEU A 10 5.38 -12.57 3.14
N ASP A 11 6.44 -12.11 3.81
CA ASP A 11 6.32 -11.48 5.13
C ASP A 11 6.14 -9.96 5.00
N ALA A 12 4.99 -9.58 4.43
CA ALA A 12 4.55 -8.19 4.37
C ALA A 12 3.17 -8.02 5.00
N ASP A 13 3.04 -7.03 5.87
CA ASP A 13 1.72 -6.58 6.34
C ASP A 13 1.02 -5.86 5.18
N ILE A 14 -0.27 -6.14 4.98
CA ILE A 14 -1.10 -5.47 3.97
C ILE A 14 -2.17 -4.64 4.67
N TYR A 15 -2.31 -3.39 4.26
CA TYR A 15 -3.40 -2.51 4.67
C TYR A 15 -4.19 -2.05 3.44
N VAL A 16 -5.51 -2.10 3.53
CA VAL A 16 -6.40 -1.68 2.43
C VAL A 16 -7.37 -0.62 2.93
N ALA A 17 -7.25 0.59 2.41
CA ALA A 17 -8.24 1.66 2.60
C ALA A 17 -9.24 1.60 1.44
N MET A 18 -10.53 1.44 1.76
CA MET A 18 -11.61 1.43 0.78
C MET A 18 -12.53 2.62 1.03
N ASN A 19 -12.40 3.67 0.22
CA ASN A 19 -13.31 4.80 0.28
C ASN A 19 -14.50 4.57 -0.65
N MET A 20 -15.65 4.25 -0.07
CA MET A 20 -16.92 4.13 -0.79
C MET A 20 -17.79 5.39 -0.65
N TYR A 21 -17.24 6.46 -0.07
CA TYR A 21 -17.91 7.75 0.02
C TYR A 21 -17.70 8.59 -1.24
N TRP A 22 -18.43 9.70 -1.35
CA TRP A 22 -18.40 10.60 -2.51
C TRP A 22 -17.29 11.65 -2.45
N ASP A 23 -16.74 11.93 -1.26
CA ASP A 23 -15.59 12.82 -1.07
C ASP A 23 -14.35 12.02 -0.65
N ALA A 24 -13.17 12.67 -0.72
CA ALA A 24 -11.93 12.10 -0.23
C ALA A 24 -11.98 11.91 1.30
N LEU A 25 -11.47 10.78 1.79
CA LEU A 25 -11.45 10.45 3.21
C LEU A 25 -10.03 10.14 3.70
N PRO A 26 -9.62 10.69 4.86
CA PRO A 26 -8.41 10.28 5.55
C PRO A 26 -8.57 8.94 6.26
N PHE A 27 -7.56 8.09 6.17
CA PHE A 27 -7.46 6.81 6.87
C PHE A 27 -6.19 6.76 7.69
N ARG A 28 -6.32 6.64 9.01
CA ARG A 28 -5.17 6.46 9.90
C ARG A 28 -4.61 5.05 9.78
N LEU A 29 -3.29 4.98 9.66
CA LEU A 29 -2.52 3.77 9.54
C LEU A 29 -2.17 3.21 10.93
N PRO A 30 -2.15 1.88 11.10
CA PRO A 30 -1.61 1.27 12.29
C PRO A 30 -0.13 1.65 12.47
N LYS A 31 0.25 1.97 13.71
CA LYS A 31 1.66 2.18 14.06
C LYS A 31 2.42 0.88 13.86
N ARG A 32 3.52 0.90 13.11
CA ARG A 32 4.42 -0.26 13.00
C ARG A 32 5.41 -0.26 14.15
N GLY A 33 5.57 -1.42 14.80
CA GLY A 33 6.45 -1.57 15.96
C GLY A 33 7.95 -1.64 15.62
N HIS A 34 8.30 -2.30 14.51
CA HIS A 34 9.69 -2.50 14.09
C HIS A 34 9.94 -1.87 12.71
N GLY A 35 10.22 -0.56 12.68
CA GLY A 35 11.01 0.12 11.63
C GLY A 35 10.48 0.19 10.19
N GLY A 36 9.44 -0.55 9.81
CA GLY A 36 8.90 -0.55 8.45
C GLY A 36 7.98 0.64 8.19
N ALA A 37 8.22 1.39 7.11
CA ALA A 37 7.26 2.33 6.57
C ALA A 37 6.20 1.59 5.74
N TRP A 38 5.01 2.17 5.64
CA TRP A 38 4.02 1.75 4.66
C TRP A 38 4.43 2.25 3.28
N THR A 39 4.29 1.42 2.26
CA THR A 39 4.54 1.75 0.86
C THR A 39 3.25 1.63 0.08
N VAL A 40 2.94 2.59 -0.79
CA VAL A 40 1.75 2.54 -1.65
C VAL A 40 2.00 1.60 -2.82
N GLU A 41 1.23 0.52 -2.92
CA GLU A 41 1.31 -0.39 -4.08
C GLU A 41 0.25 -0.08 -5.13
N ILE A 42 -0.95 0.29 -4.68
CA ILE A 42 -2.08 0.61 -5.56
C ILE A 42 -2.78 1.85 -5.01
N ASN A 43 -3.09 2.82 -5.88
CA ASN A 43 -3.95 3.95 -5.57
C ASN A 43 -4.88 4.23 -6.76
N THR A 44 -6.09 3.68 -6.72
CA THR A 44 -7.03 3.78 -7.85
C THR A 44 -7.64 5.17 -8.04
N SER A 45 -7.27 6.16 -7.21
CA SER A 45 -7.65 7.56 -7.43
C SER A 45 -6.69 8.30 -8.36
N MET A 46 -5.51 7.73 -8.63
CA MET A 46 -4.51 8.29 -9.52
C MET A 46 -4.70 7.78 -10.95
N PRO A 47 -4.27 8.54 -11.97
CA PRO A 47 -4.20 8.05 -13.34
C PRO A 47 -2.98 7.14 -13.54
N SER A 48 -3.04 6.23 -14.51
CA SER A 48 -1.87 5.45 -14.91
C SER A 48 -0.74 6.33 -15.45
N PRO A 49 0.54 5.99 -15.15
CA PRO A 49 0.99 4.77 -14.47
C PRO A 49 1.04 4.86 -12.94
N ASP A 50 0.58 5.97 -12.34
CA ASP A 50 0.71 6.22 -10.89
C ASP A 50 -0.37 5.51 -10.05
N ASP A 51 -1.23 4.71 -10.68
CA ASP A 51 -2.31 3.95 -10.04
C ASP A 51 -1.86 2.59 -9.51
N ILE A 52 -0.74 2.06 -10.01
CA ILE A 52 -0.17 0.76 -9.62
C ILE A 52 1.36 0.76 -9.76
N PHE A 53 2.05 0.22 -8.75
CA PHE A 53 3.50 0.09 -8.72
C PHE A 53 3.92 -1.38 -8.65
N ASP A 54 5.15 -1.66 -9.10
CA ASP A 54 5.79 -2.93 -8.78
C ASP A 54 6.04 -3.03 -7.27
N PRO A 55 5.95 -4.24 -6.66
CA PRO A 55 6.10 -4.43 -5.22
C PRO A 55 7.31 -3.71 -4.61
N GLY A 56 7.06 -2.84 -3.64
CA GLY A 56 8.09 -2.06 -2.95
C GLY A 56 8.71 -0.92 -3.75
N GLN A 57 8.27 -0.66 -4.99
CA GLN A 57 8.73 0.46 -5.82
C GLN A 57 7.84 1.70 -5.73
N GLY A 58 6.69 1.59 -5.09
CA GLY A 58 5.80 2.73 -4.88
C GLY A 58 6.30 3.73 -3.84
N PRO A 59 5.61 4.88 -3.70
CA PRO A 59 6.01 5.90 -2.75
C PRO A 59 5.82 5.43 -1.30
N ALA A 60 6.82 5.71 -0.45
CA ALA A 60 6.70 5.54 0.98
C ALA A 60 5.72 6.56 1.57
N VAL A 61 4.83 6.10 2.43
CA VAL A 61 3.89 6.96 3.16
C VAL A 61 4.65 7.66 4.30
N SER A 62 4.71 8.98 4.24
CA SER A 62 5.19 9.80 5.34
C SER A 62 4.07 10.03 6.36
N GLY A 63 4.28 9.65 7.62
CA GLY A 63 3.31 9.85 8.70
C GLY A 63 2.45 8.62 8.99
N ASP A 64 1.28 8.85 9.58
CA ASP A 64 0.35 7.82 10.05
C ASP A 64 -1.03 7.90 9.38
N GLU A 65 -1.13 8.53 8.22
CA GLU A 65 -2.39 8.71 7.49
C GLU A 65 -2.19 8.68 5.97
N VAL A 66 -3.20 8.17 5.26
CA VAL A 66 -3.34 8.32 3.80
C VAL A 66 -4.71 8.88 3.45
N ILE A 67 -4.81 9.59 2.33
CA ILE A 67 -6.08 10.12 1.82
C ILE A 67 -6.49 9.29 0.61
N ALA A 68 -7.58 8.56 0.73
CA ALA A 68 -8.21 7.89 -0.41
C ALA A 68 -9.18 8.86 -1.09
N GLY A 69 -9.01 9.08 -2.40
CA GLY A 69 -9.92 9.88 -3.20
C GLY A 69 -11.36 9.34 -3.19
N PRO A 70 -12.33 10.09 -3.76
CA PRO A 70 -13.70 9.62 -3.91
C PRO A 70 -13.76 8.25 -4.58
N ARG A 71 -14.56 7.33 -4.02
CA ARG A 71 -14.86 6.04 -4.64
C ARG A 71 -13.60 5.24 -5.06
N SER A 72 -12.53 5.31 -4.27
CA SER A 72 -11.24 4.71 -4.59
C SER A 72 -10.73 3.73 -3.53
N ILE A 73 -9.70 2.97 -3.90
CA ILE A 73 -9.01 2.02 -3.02
C ILE A 73 -7.52 2.38 -3.00
N ILE A 74 -6.91 2.34 -1.81
CA ILE A 74 -5.46 2.36 -1.62
C ILE A 74 -5.02 1.04 -0.99
N VAL A 75 -4.02 0.41 -1.59
CA VAL A 75 -3.35 -0.78 -1.03
C VAL A 75 -1.95 -0.39 -0.63
N LEU A 76 -1.62 -0.68 0.63
CA LEU A 76 -0.30 -0.46 1.21
C LEU A 76 0.30 -1.79 1.64
N THR A 77 1.61 -1.90 1.48
CA THR A 77 2.41 -2.98 2.05
C THR A 77 3.40 -2.41 3.05
N ALA A 78 3.83 -3.24 3.99
CA ALA A 78 4.99 -2.92 4.80
C ALA A 78 5.78 -4.20 5.06
N ASN A 79 6.99 -4.25 4.51
CA ASN A 79 7.86 -5.41 4.65
C ASN A 79 8.27 -5.60 6.12
N THR A 80 8.31 -6.85 6.55
CA THR A 80 8.76 -7.23 7.89
C THR A 80 10.19 -7.78 7.77
N HIS A 81 11.13 -6.96 7.30
CA HIS A 81 12.54 -7.36 7.33
C HIS A 81 13.13 -7.02 8.70
N SER A 82 13.53 -8.08 9.44
CA SER A 82 14.47 -8.03 10.57
C SER A 82 15.90 -8.09 10.07
#